data_AF-A0A0F8X9U3-F1
#
_entry.id   AF-A0A0F8X9U3-F1
#
_cell.length_a   1.000
_cell.length_b   1.000
_cell.length_c   1.000
_cell.angle_alpha   90.00
_cell.angle_beta   90.00
_cell.angle_gamma   90.00
#
_symmetry.space_group_name_H-M   'P 1'
#
loop_
_entity.id
_entity.type
_entity.pdbx_description
1 polymer ?
#
loop_
_entity_poly.entity_id
_entity_poly.type
_entity_poly.pdbx_seq_one_letter_code
_entity_poly.pdbx_strand_id
1 'polypeptide(L)'
;VFTLEDNSFAINDLVLLLEGMVSMPEDQDMSMDLAFATRGTSFKSLLSMVPAVYMKDFEDVETSGQLSLSGTIQGKMTENHTPSADIALKVTDARFSYPDLPKSAENIQIDVEVHYDGIQNDNSKFDVNTFHVELGDNPFDLEAHVITPISDPQVNANLSASVDFASLSDVVPMEGVSLNGKLDANLDVMGKMSSLENENYEEFKADGSIRLQQFEFKSPDIPQPVYINSTVMNFSPQYIELEEFDATIGSSDFQLKGRLDNFLPFIFNKEGTVSGTLDLNSNLIDLNEFMTGTEEEVVEETEDSVVLSVIAIPGNIDFTFQSMLKKIKYDKIDIDNMYGLIIVRDHKVILKNINLDVLQGSVALSGEYNT
;
A
#
# COMPACT_ATOMS: atom_id res chain seq x y z
N VAL A 1 -31.41 4.49 -39.42
CA VAL A 1 -30.98 5.41 -38.34
C VAL A 1 -32.11 5.47 -37.33
N PHE A 2 -31.80 5.23 -36.07
CA PHE A 2 -32.70 5.32 -34.92
C PHE A 2 -32.30 6.55 -34.12
N THR A 3 -33.27 7.38 -33.77
CA THR A 3 -33.07 8.56 -32.93
C THR A 3 -33.63 8.29 -31.54
N LEU A 4 -32.83 8.54 -30.52
CA LEU A 4 -33.14 8.40 -29.12
C LEU A 4 -33.35 9.81 -28.55
N GLU A 5 -34.57 10.13 -28.10
CA GLU A 5 -34.91 11.47 -27.57
C GLU A 5 -35.00 11.47 -26.04
N ASP A 6 -35.87 10.67 -25.43
CA ASP A 6 -36.02 10.56 -23.96
C ASP A 6 -35.99 9.09 -23.57
N ASN A 7 -34.79 8.51 -23.57
CA ASN A 7 -34.57 7.12 -23.19
C ASN A 7 -33.83 7.08 -21.86
N SER A 8 -34.19 6.11 -21.01
CA SER A 8 -33.49 5.85 -19.76
C SER A 8 -32.93 4.43 -19.77
N PHE A 9 -31.67 4.29 -19.40
CA PHE A 9 -31.00 3.02 -19.19
C PHE A 9 -30.55 2.93 -17.73
N ALA A 10 -30.73 1.77 -17.10
CA ALA A 10 -30.32 1.55 -15.72
C ALA A 10 -29.27 0.46 -15.64
N ILE A 11 -28.18 0.73 -14.92
CA ILE A 11 -27.21 -0.27 -14.47
C ILE A 11 -27.28 -0.27 -12.95
N ASN A 12 -27.76 -1.37 -12.35
CA ASN A 12 -28.13 -1.40 -10.93
C ASN A 12 -29.05 -0.21 -10.59
N ASP A 13 -28.73 0.59 -9.57
CA ASP A 13 -29.53 1.75 -9.16
C ASP A 13 -29.11 3.05 -9.88
N LEU A 14 -28.19 2.97 -10.85
CA LEU A 14 -27.72 4.10 -11.64
C LEU A 14 -28.57 4.25 -12.91
N VAL A 15 -29.45 5.24 -12.90
CA VAL A 15 -30.29 5.59 -14.06
C VAL A 15 -29.63 6.70 -14.87
N LEU A 16 -29.38 6.40 -16.15
CA LEU A 16 -28.82 7.32 -17.13
C LEU A 16 -29.89 7.67 -18.16
N LEU A 17 -30.05 8.97 -18.42
CA LEU A 17 -30.74 9.45 -19.61
C LEU A 17 -29.79 9.29 -20.80
N LEU A 18 -30.33 8.84 -21.92
CA LEU A 18 -29.60 8.59 -23.15
C LEU A 18 -30.33 9.28 -24.30
N GLU A 19 -29.60 10.12 -25.03
CA GLU A 19 -30.07 10.80 -26.23
C GLU A 19 -29.06 10.65 -27.37
N GLY A 20 -29.51 10.79 -28.62
CA GLY A 20 -28.63 10.78 -29.79
C GLY A 20 -29.09 9.84 -30.90
N MET A 21 -28.14 9.35 -31.69
CA MET A 21 -28.42 8.56 -32.88
C MET A 21 -27.62 7.25 -32.91
N VAL A 22 -28.29 6.18 -33.31
CA VAL A 22 -27.66 4.89 -33.63
C VAL A 22 -28.05 4.50 -35.05
N SER A 23 -27.11 4.03 -35.85
CA SER A 23 -27.42 3.49 -37.17
C SER A 23 -26.68 2.19 -37.43
N MET A 24 -27.35 1.27 -38.12
CA MET A 24 -26.79 0.01 -38.61
C MET A 24 -26.78 0.06 -40.14
N PRO A 25 -25.81 0.76 -40.76
CA PRO A 25 -25.77 0.94 -42.21
C PRO A 25 -25.38 -0.33 -42.99
N GLU A 26 -24.64 -1.25 -42.37
CA GLU A 26 -24.26 -2.57 -42.92
C GLU A 26 -24.50 -3.66 -41.87
N ASP A 27 -24.59 -4.94 -42.27
CA ASP A 27 -25.07 -6.06 -41.44
C ASP A 27 -24.24 -6.36 -40.16
N GLN A 28 -23.15 -5.63 -39.90
CA GLN A 28 -22.29 -5.80 -38.71
C GLN A 28 -21.78 -4.50 -38.08
N ASP A 29 -21.84 -3.37 -38.80
CA ASP A 29 -21.32 -2.09 -38.31
C ASP A 29 -22.41 -1.27 -37.63
N MET A 30 -22.10 -0.69 -36.47
CA MET A 30 -22.98 0.25 -35.77
C MET A 30 -22.32 1.62 -35.67
N SER A 31 -22.95 2.66 -36.17
CA SER A 31 -22.52 4.04 -35.92
C SER A 31 -23.32 4.62 -34.76
N MET A 32 -22.62 5.25 -33.81
CA MET A 32 -23.17 5.84 -32.60
C MET A 32 -22.75 7.31 -32.50
N ASP A 33 -23.69 8.16 -32.11
CA ASP A 33 -23.46 9.51 -31.61
C ASP A 33 -24.45 9.71 -30.48
N LEU A 34 -24.01 9.36 -29.26
CA LEU A 34 -24.84 9.27 -28.08
C LEU A 34 -24.30 10.21 -27.02
N ALA A 35 -25.20 10.87 -26.30
CA ALA A 35 -24.91 11.56 -25.06
C ALA A 35 -25.69 10.88 -23.94
N PHE A 36 -25.06 10.74 -22.77
CA PHE A 36 -25.72 10.25 -21.58
C PHE A 36 -25.45 11.15 -20.38
N ALA A 37 -26.42 11.22 -19.47
CA ALA A 37 -26.29 11.95 -18.22
C ALA A 37 -27.23 11.39 -17.15
N THR A 38 -26.82 11.46 -15.89
CA THR A 38 -27.70 11.16 -14.75
C THR A 38 -28.77 12.22 -14.55
N ARG A 39 -30.01 11.81 -14.20
CA ARG A 39 -31.10 12.74 -13.83
C ARG A 39 -31.16 12.96 -12.32
N GLY A 40 -30.21 13.71 -11.77
CA GLY A 40 -30.20 14.03 -10.33
C GLY A 40 -30.12 12.77 -9.46
N THR A 41 -29.01 12.05 -9.55
CA THR A 41 -28.80 10.78 -8.84
C THR A 41 -28.18 11.01 -7.47
N SER A 42 -28.61 10.20 -6.49
CA SER A 42 -27.97 10.14 -5.18
C SER A 42 -26.66 9.36 -5.24
N PHE A 43 -25.71 9.70 -4.37
CA PHE A 43 -24.47 8.96 -4.19
C PHE A 43 -24.67 7.44 -3.98
N LYS A 44 -25.78 7.01 -3.34
CA LYS A 44 -26.17 5.59 -3.18
C LYS A 44 -26.09 4.79 -4.48
N SER A 45 -26.47 5.40 -5.60
CA SER A 45 -26.48 4.76 -6.92
C SER A 45 -25.08 4.33 -7.37
N LEU A 46 -24.03 5.10 -7.05
CA LEU A 46 -22.66 4.72 -7.38
C LEU A 46 -22.17 3.56 -6.51
N LEU A 47 -22.52 3.54 -5.23
CA LEU A 47 -22.13 2.44 -4.34
C LEU A 47 -22.76 1.11 -4.76
N SER A 48 -23.93 1.13 -5.41
CA SER A 48 -24.56 -0.08 -5.97
C SER A 48 -23.72 -0.75 -7.07
N MET A 49 -22.73 -0.04 -7.63
CA MET A 49 -21.79 -0.59 -8.61
C MET A 49 -20.64 -1.36 -7.96
N VAL A 50 -20.40 -1.17 -6.66
CA VAL A 50 -19.43 -1.97 -5.91
C VAL A 50 -20.03 -3.38 -5.72
N PRO A 51 -19.31 -4.46 -6.07
CA PRO A 51 -19.86 -5.80 -5.97
C PRO A 51 -20.41 -6.12 -4.57
N ALA A 52 -21.66 -6.57 -4.51
CA ALA A 52 -22.37 -6.84 -3.25
C ALA A 52 -21.66 -7.86 -2.33
N VAL A 53 -20.77 -8.69 -2.87
CA VAL A 53 -19.90 -9.58 -2.07
C VAL A 53 -19.03 -8.83 -1.06
N TYR A 54 -18.79 -7.54 -1.29
CA TYR A 54 -18.02 -6.67 -0.39
C TYR A 54 -18.90 -5.80 0.52
N MET A 55 -20.24 -5.86 0.40
CA MET A 55 -21.17 -4.97 1.11
C MET A 55 -22.23 -5.78 1.85
N LYS A 56 -22.00 -6.07 3.14
CA LYS A 56 -22.78 -7.07 3.86
C LYS A 56 -24.27 -6.72 4.07
N ASP A 57 -24.71 -5.49 4.24
CA ASP A 57 -26.07 -5.11 4.68
C ASP A 57 -26.39 -3.78 3.97
N PHE A 58 -26.21 -3.79 2.64
CA PHE A 58 -26.25 -2.60 1.78
C PHE A 58 -27.55 -1.79 1.88
N GLU A 59 -28.68 -2.44 2.20
CA GLU A 59 -29.99 -1.78 2.29
C GLU A 59 -29.99 -0.67 3.35
N ASP A 60 -29.31 -0.90 4.47
CA ASP A 60 -29.30 -0.04 5.65
C ASP A 60 -28.24 1.08 5.58
N VAL A 61 -27.51 1.16 4.48
CA VAL A 61 -26.53 2.23 4.25
C VAL A 61 -27.22 3.57 4.04
N GLU A 62 -26.82 4.56 4.83
CA GLU A 62 -27.19 5.96 4.65
C GLU A 62 -26.16 6.68 3.80
N THR A 63 -26.65 7.41 2.79
CA THR A 63 -25.80 8.26 1.96
C THR A 63 -26.44 9.61 1.71
N SER A 64 -25.62 10.63 1.53
CA SER A 64 -26.01 11.93 1.00
C SER A 64 -24.94 12.43 0.02
N GLY A 65 -25.21 13.54 -0.64
CA GLY A 65 -24.33 14.14 -1.62
C GLY A 65 -24.89 14.11 -3.03
N GLN A 66 -24.30 14.95 -3.87
CA GLN A 66 -24.69 15.07 -5.27
C GLN A 66 -23.74 14.26 -6.14
N LEU A 67 -24.32 13.50 -7.06
CA LEU A 67 -23.58 12.77 -8.07
C LEU A 67 -24.05 13.21 -9.46
N SER A 68 -23.08 13.52 -10.31
CA SER A 68 -23.27 13.75 -11.73
C SER A 68 -22.35 12.80 -12.50
N LEU A 69 -22.94 11.96 -13.34
CA LEU A 69 -22.20 11.18 -14.32
C LEU A 69 -22.75 11.54 -15.70
N SER A 70 -21.87 11.93 -16.61
CA SER A 70 -22.22 12.32 -17.96
C SER A 70 -21.14 11.92 -18.95
N GLY A 71 -21.51 11.79 -20.23
CA GLY A 71 -20.53 11.49 -21.25
C GLY A 71 -21.11 11.43 -22.65
N THR A 72 -20.21 11.23 -23.60
CA THR A 72 -20.54 11.02 -25.02
C THR A 72 -19.92 9.74 -25.53
N ILE A 73 -20.58 9.09 -26.47
CA ILE A 73 -20.09 7.90 -27.18
C ILE A 73 -20.24 8.17 -28.67
N GLN A 74 -19.12 8.27 -29.38
CA GLN A 74 -19.09 8.69 -30.78
C GLN A 74 -18.20 7.80 -31.62
N GLY A 75 -18.69 7.41 -32.79
CA GLY A 75 -17.93 6.68 -33.79
C GLY A 75 -18.60 5.40 -34.25
N LYS A 76 -17.81 4.53 -34.88
CA LYS A 76 -18.30 3.26 -35.44
C LYS A 76 -17.78 2.10 -34.61
N MET A 77 -18.70 1.24 -34.21
CA MET A 77 -18.41 -0.12 -33.78
C MET A 77 -18.25 -1.00 -35.02
N THR A 78 -17.08 -1.60 -35.18
CA THR A 78 -16.72 -2.56 -36.24
C THR A 78 -16.02 -3.76 -35.58
N GLU A 79 -15.54 -4.73 -36.37
CA GLU A 79 -14.75 -5.85 -35.83
C GLU A 79 -13.47 -5.40 -35.09
N ASN A 80 -12.83 -4.31 -35.55
CA ASN A 80 -11.51 -3.88 -35.06
C ASN A 80 -11.54 -2.56 -34.26
N HIS A 81 -12.68 -1.87 -34.22
CA HIS A 81 -12.80 -0.56 -33.60
C HIS A 81 -14.06 -0.46 -32.77
N THR A 82 -13.94 0.24 -31.65
CA THR A 82 -15.06 0.63 -30.79
C THR A 82 -15.32 2.13 -30.97
N PRO A 83 -16.52 2.62 -30.63
CA PRO A 83 -16.75 4.06 -30.51
C PRO A 83 -15.85 4.66 -29.42
N SER A 84 -15.35 5.87 -29.67
CA SER A 84 -14.68 6.68 -28.65
C SER A 84 -15.68 7.15 -27.62
N ALA A 85 -15.22 7.38 -26.40
CA ALA A 85 -16.06 7.86 -25.32
C ALA A 85 -15.37 8.92 -24.47
N ASP A 86 -16.13 9.94 -24.08
CA ASP A 86 -15.72 10.90 -23.05
C ASP A 86 -16.67 10.72 -21.87
N ILE A 87 -16.13 10.55 -20.66
CA ILE A 87 -16.90 10.29 -19.45
C ILE A 87 -16.41 11.22 -18.36
N ALA A 88 -17.34 11.89 -17.68
CA ALA A 88 -17.07 12.74 -16.53
C ALA A 88 -17.93 12.28 -15.35
N LEU A 89 -17.27 11.97 -14.22
CA LEU A 89 -17.89 11.67 -12.94
C LEU A 89 -17.54 12.77 -11.95
N LYS A 90 -18.57 13.42 -11.40
CA LYS A 90 -18.42 14.40 -10.31
C LYS A 90 -19.26 14.01 -9.12
N VAL A 91 -18.64 13.93 -7.96
CA VAL A 91 -19.27 13.74 -6.65
C VAL A 91 -18.90 14.93 -5.78
N THR A 92 -19.90 15.54 -5.15
CA THR A 92 -19.70 16.72 -4.29
C THR A 92 -20.45 16.55 -2.97
N ASP A 93 -19.78 16.90 -1.88
CA ASP A 93 -20.28 16.88 -0.51
C ASP A 93 -20.99 15.55 -0.16
N ALA A 94 -20.40 14.44 -0.59
CA ALA A 94 -20.99 13.13 -0.34
C ALA A 94 -20.59 12.56 1.02
N ARG A 95 -21.49 11.75 1.57
CA ARG A 95 -21.32 11.04 2.84
C ARG A 95 -21.79 9.60 2.67
N PHE A 96 -21.12 8.70 3.35
CA PHE A 96 -21.48 7.30 3.47
C PHE A 96 -21.38 6.85 4.93
N SER A 97 -22.45 6.26 5.44
CA SER A 97 -22.51 5.71 6.79
C SER A 97 -23.07 4.30 6.75
N TYR A 98 -22.33 3.37 7.34
CA TYR A 98 -22.74 1.98 7.46
C TYR A 98 -23.23 1.72 8.89
N PRO A 99 -24.35 1.03 9.12
CA PRO A 99 -24.94 0.88 10.46
C PRO A 99 -24.02 0.24 11.49
N ASP A 100 -23.24 -0.75 11.07
CA ASP A 100 -22.31 -1.48 11.93
C ASP A 100 -20.97 -0.76 12.12
N LEU A 101 -20.75 0.37 11.44
CA LEU A 101 -19.53 1.16 11.59
C LEU A 101 -19.81 2.42 12.44
N PRO A 102 -19.05 2.66 13.52
CA PRO A 102 -19.28 3.77 14.45
C PRO A 102 -18.95 5.15 13.86
N LYS A 103 -18.27 5.24 12.70
CA LYS A 103 -17.95 6.51 12.02
C LYS A 103 -18.28 6.44 10.52
N SER A 104 -18.69 7.57 9.95
CA SER A 104 -18.97 7.76 8.52
C SER A 104 -17.75 8.20 7.71
N ALA A 105 -17.79 7.96 6.41
CA ALA A 105 -16.99 8.66 5.42
C ALA A 105 -17.70 9.96 5.04
N GLU A 106 -17.02 11.09 5.14
CA GLU A 106 -17.59 12.43 4.96
C GLU A 106 -16.77 13.25 3.96
N ASN A 107 -17.34 14.39 3.55
CA ASN A 107 -16.73 15.34 2.62
C ASN A 107 -16.22 14.72 1.32
N ILE A 108 -16.83 13.63 0.87
CA ILE A 108 -16.38 12.88 -0.30
C ILE A 108 -16.51 13.77 -1.54
N GLN A 109 -15.38 14.02 -2.19
CA GLN A 109 -15.26 14.78 -3.43
C GLN A 109 -14.51 13.94 -4.46
N ILE A 110 -15.12 13.76 -5.62
CA ILE A 110 -14.55 12.96 -6.72
C ILE A 110 -14.73 13.75 -8.01
N ASP A 111 -13.66 13.99 -8.74
CA ASP A 111 -13.69 14.55 -10.09
C ASP A 111 -12.80 13.69 -10.99
N VAL A 112 -13.46 12.87 -11.81
CA VAL A 112 -12.81 11.92 -12.72
C VAL A 112 -13.25 12.22 -14.14
N GLU A 113 -12.28 12.34 -15.03
CA GLU A 113 -12.49 12.49 -16.47
C GLU A 113 -11.77 11.35 -17.21
N VAL A 114 -12.47 10.72 -18.15
CA VAL A 114 -11.94 9.63 -18.96
C VAL A 114 -12.16 9.97 -20.42
N HIS A 115 -11.08 9.97 -21.18
CA HIS A 115 -11.12 10.00 -22.64
C HIS A 115 -10.71 8.63 -23.15
N TYR A 116 -11.58 7.95 -23.87
CA TYR A 116 -11.30 6.67 -24.51
C TYR A 116 -11.31 6.83 -26.03
N ASP A 117 -10.18 6.56 -26.67
CA ASP A 117 -10.07 6.51 -28.14
C ASP A 117 -10.31 5.06 -28.60
N GLY A 118 -11.48 4.80 -29.19
CA GLY A 118 -11.86 3.46 -29.64
C GLY A 118 -11.16 2.99 -30.93
N ILE A 119 -10.34 3.85 -31.56
CA ILE A 119 -9.56 3.55 -32.75
C ILE A 119 -8.08 3.32 -32.40
N GLN A 120 -7.51 4.20 -31.58
CA GLN A 120 -6.13 4.13 -31.08
C GLN A 120 -6.16 4.16 -29.56
N ASN A 121 -6.33 2.99 -28.93
CA ASN A 121 -6.64 2.93 -27.49
C ASN A 121 -5.57 3.59 -26.59
N ASP A 122 -4.33 3.74 -27.05
CA ASP A 122 -3.29 4.46 -26.32
C ASP A 122 -3.37 5.99 -26.38
N ASN A 123 -4.20 6.56 -27.26
CA ASN A 123 -4.55 7.98 -27.18
C ASN A 123 -5.52 8.27 -26.01
N SER A 124 -6.02 7.22 -25.34
CA SER A 124 -6.90 7.36 -24.19
C SER A 124 -6.19 7.99 -23.00
N LYS A 125 -6.98 8.62 -22.14
CA LYS A 125 -6.53 9.29 -20.92
C LYS A 125 -7.49 8.98 -19.77
N PHE A 126 -6.93 8.87 -18.58
CA PHE A 126 -7.68 8.69 -17.34
C PHE A 126 -7.16 9.70 -16.32
N ASP A 127 -8.01 10.63 -15.94
CA ASP A 127 -7.67 11.76 -15.09
C ASP A 127 -8.55 11.71 -13.83
N VAL A 128 -7.92 11.51 -12.67
CA VAL A 128 -8.49 11.74 -11.35
C VAL A 128 -8.00 13.10 -10.90
N ASN A 129 -8.76 14.14 -11.25
CA ASN A 129 -8.41 15.53 -10.93
C ASN A 129 -8.53 15.81 -9.43
N THR A 130 -9.46 15.13 -8.76
CA THR A 130 -9.62 15.19 -7.31
C THR A 130 -10.25 13.90 -6.83
N PHE A 131 -9.64 13.28 -5.83
CA PHE A 131 -10.28 12.32 -4.98
C PHE A 131 -9.96 12.70 -3.54
N HIS A 132 -10.99 13.05 -2.79
CA HIS A 132 -10.88 13.43 -1.38
C HIS A 132 -11.96 12.71 -0.57
N VAL A 133 -11.58 12.20 0.59
CA VAL A 133 -12.49 11.60 1.56
C VAL A 133 -11.94 11.79 2.97
N GLU A 134 -12.85 12.03 3.92
CA GLU A 134 -12.54 12.04 5.34
C GLU A 134 -13.17 10.80 5.99
N LEU A 135 -12.34 9.85 6.43
CA LEU A 135 -12.80 8.68 7.18
C LEU A 135 -12.77 8.99 8.67
N GLY A 136 -13.87 9.50 9.22
CA GLY A 136 -13.84 10.18 10.51
C GLY A 136 -13.02 11.46 10.41
N ASP A 137 -11.92 11.56 11.15
CA ASP A 137 -11.03 12.73 11.16
C ASP A 137 -9.77 12.53 10.31
N ASN A 138 -9.77 11.51 9.43
CA ASN A 138 -8.61 11.06 8.65
C ASN A 138 -8.77 11.44 7.18
N PRO A 139 -8.15 12.54 6.70
CA PRO A 139 -8.22 12.93 5.30
C PRO A 139 -7.33 12.04 4.43
N PHE A 140 -7.85 11.70 3.26
CA PHE A 140 -7.13 11.05 2.18
C PHE A 140 -7.39 11.82 0.88
N ASP A 141 -6.31 12.25 0.24
CA ASP A 141 -6.30 12.99 -1.02
C ASP A 141 -5.48 12.24 -2.08
N LEU A 142 -6.01 12.17 -3.30
CA LEU A 142 -5.36 11.58 -4.46
C LEU A 142 -5.66 12.42 -5.71
N GLU A 143 -4.61 12.71 -6.47
CA GLU A 143 -4.66 13.22 -7.84
C GLU A 143 -3.86 12.24 -8.71
N ALA A 144 -4.37 11.87 -9.88
CA ALA A 144 -3.68 10.93 -10.76
C ALA A 144 -4.04 11.15 -12.22
N HIS A 145 -3.04 11.18 -13.08
CA HIS A 145 -3.18 11.34 -14.53
C HIS A 145 -2.47 10.20 -15.24
N VAL A 146 -3.19 9.50 -16.11
CA VAL A 146 -2.68 8.35 -16.86
C VAL A 146 -2.90 8.56 -18.35
N ILE A 147 -1.84 8.38 -19.13
CA ILE A 147 -1.88 8.37 -20.60
C ILE A 147 -1.29 7.06 -21.12
N THR A 148 -1.61 6.69 -22.37
CA THR A 148 -1.14 5.44 -22.98
C THR A 148 -1.51 4.21 -22.12
N PRO A 149 -2.77 4.09 -21.64
CA PRO A 149 -3.10 3.15 -20.57
C PRO A 149 -3.08 1.68 -21.01
N ILE A 150 -2.94 1.37 -22.30
CA ILE A 150 -3.03 0.00 -22.80
C ILE A 150 -1.65 -0.60 -23.03
N SER A 151 -0.76 0.08 -23.76
CA SER A 151 0.56 -0.49 -24.09
C SER A 151 1.66 -0.16 -23.09
N ASP A 152 1.70 1.07 -22.58
CA ASP A 152 2.75 1.54 -21.66
C ASP A 152 2.21 2.69 -20.80
N PRO A 153 1.45 2.38 -19.73
CA PRO A 153 0.85 3.39 -18.87
C PRO A 153 1.90 4.36 -18.34
N GLN A 154 1.73 5.64 -18.67
CA GLN A 154 2.49 6.72 -18.06
C GLN A 154 1.62 7.38 -17.00
N VAL A 155 2.05 7.27 -15.75
CA VAL A 155 1.34 7.75 -14.56
C VAL A 155 2.02 9.01 -14.03
N ASN A 156 1.22 9.97 -13.59
CA ASN A 156 1.63 11.11 -12.75
C ASN A 156 0.61 11.24 -11.63
N ALA A 157 0.99 10.96 -10.39
CA ALA A 157 0.08 10.88 -9.26
C ALA A 157 0.67 11.49 -7.99
N ASN A 158 -0.19 12.17 -7.23
CA ASN A 158 0.10 12.70 -5.91
C ASN A 158 -0.86 12.08 -4.90
N LEU A 159 -0.33 11.65 -3.75
CA LEU A 159 -1.10 11.10 -2.64
C LEU A 159 -0.74 11.84 -1.36
N SER A 160 -1.75 12.25 -0.60
CA SER A 160 -1.58 12.79 0.74
C SER A 160 -2.58 12.11 1.68
N ALA A 161 -2.10 11.60 2.81
CA ALA A 161 -2.95 10.94 3.79
C ALA A 161 -2.48 11.25 5.21
N SER A 162 -3.44 11.51 6.10
CA SER A 162 -3.19 11.58 7.55
C SER A 162 -4.18 10.66 8.25
N VAL A 163 -3.65 9.67 8.97
CA VAL A 163 -4.44 8.59 9.57
C VAL A 163 -4.09 8.44 11.04
N ASP A 164 -5.09 8.61 11.89
CA ASP A 164 -5.07 8.21 13.30
C ASP A 164 -5.71 6.81 13.41
N PHE A 165 -4.86 5.79 13.58
CA PHE A 165 -5.28 4.40 13.67
C PHE A 165 -6.14 4.11 14.90
N ALA A 166 -6.03 4.91 15.97
CA ALA A 166 -6.93 4.78 17.12
C ALA A 166 -8.38 5.00 16.66
N SER A 167 -8.59 6.02 15.83
CA SER A 167 -9.90 6.33 15.26
C SER A 167 -10.32 5.40 14.13
N LEU A 168 -9.36 4.80 13.41
CA LEU A 168 -9.65 3.86 12.31
C LEU A 168 -10.08 2.48 12.81
N SER A 169 -9.56 2.03 13.95
CA SER A 169 -9.98 0.77 14.58
C SER A 169 -11.46 0.79 14.99
N ASP A 170 -12.02 1.98 15.24
CA ASP A 170 -13.47 2.17 15.35
C ASP A 170 -14.14 1.95 13.98
N VAL A 171 -13.59 2.50 12.88
CA VAL A 171 -14.19 2.47 11.53
C VAL A 171 -14.16 1.08 10.89
N VAL A 172 -13.14 0.25 11.14
CA VAL A 172 -13.00 -1.08 10.53
C VAL A 172 -12.64 -2.11 11.62
N PRO A 173 -13.62 -2.88 12.13
CA PRO A 173 -13.34 -3.87 13.16
C PRO A 173 -12.45 -4.98 12.61
N MET A 174 -11.28 -5.17 13.21
CA MET A 174 -10.35 -6.26 12.90
C MET A 174 -10.33 -7.24 14.08
N GLU A 175 -10.87 -8.45 13.92
CA GLU A 175 -10.86 -9.44 14.99
C GLU A 175 -9.42 -9.84 15.37
N GLY A 176 -9.09 -9.75 16.65
CA GLY A 176 -7.78 -10.17 17.19
C GLY A 176 -6.61 -9.23 16.91
N VAL A 177 -6.81 -8.17 16.13
CA VAL A 177 -5.76 -7.20 15.78
C VAL A 177 -6.00 -5.88 16.54
N SER A 178 -4.97 -5.40 17.24
CA SER A 178 -4.96 -4.06 17.82
C SER A 178 -4.00 -3.19 17.03
N LEU A 179 -4.50 -2.03 16.59
CA LEU A 179 -3.76 -1.06 15.79
C LEU A 179 -3.92 0.33 16.40
N ASN A 180 -2.83 1.03 16.65
CA ASN A 180 -2.83 2.40 17.14
C ASN A 180 -1.67 3.20 16.51
N GLY A 181 -1.69 4.51 16.64
CA GLY A 181 -0.66 5.43 16.15
C GLY A 181 -1.15 6.41 15.09
N LYS A 182 -0.21 7.22 14.59
CA LYS A 182 -0.47 8.24 13.58
C LYS A 182 0.44 8.06 12.39
N LEU A 183 -0.13 8.05 11.19
CA LEU A 183 0.55 8.01 9.92
C LEU A 183 0.32 9.33 9.18
N ASP A 184 1.39 9.98 8.74
CA ASP A 184 1.33 11.05 7.75
C ASP A 184 2.15 10.62 6.53
N ALA A 185 1.49 10.54 5.38
CA ALA A 185 2.10 10.15 4.12
C ALA A 185 1.87 11.25 3.06
N ASN A 186 2.92 11.59 2.33
CA ASN A 186 2.85 12.45 1.16
C ASN A 186 3.77 11.85 0.10
N LEU A 187 3.23 11.45 -1.05
CA LEU A 187 3.95 10.74 -2.11
C LEU A 187 3.65 11.39 -3.46
N ASP A 188 4.68 11.55 -4.28
CA ASP A 188 4.62 12.03 -5.66
C ASP A 188 5.30 11.00 -6.55
N VAL A 189 4.54 10.46 -7.50
CA VAL A 189 4.96 9.37 -8.37
C VAL A 189 4.76 9.78 -9.82
N MET A 190 5.80 9.69 -10.63
CA MET A 190 5.71 9.97 -12.06
C MET A 190 6.63 9.05 -12.86
N GLY A 191 6.08 8.35 -13.84
CA GLY A 191 6.88 7.49 -14.70
C GLY A 191 6.05 6.57 -15.56
N LYS A 192 6.74 5.74 -16.34
CA LYS A 192 6.13 4.75 -17.22
C LYS A 192 6.21 3.36 -16.61
N MET A 193 5.24 2.52 -16.93
CA MET A 193 5.30 1.11 -16.55
C MET A 193 6.54 0.43 -17.15
N SER A 194 6.86 0.73 -18.41
CA SER A 194 8.06 0.22 -19.08
C SER A 194 9.37 0.61 -18.38
N SER A 195 9.42 1.74 -17.66
CA SER A 195 10.60 2.10 -16.87
C SER A 195 10.80 1.16 -15.68
N LEU A 196 9.71 0.65 -15.08
CA LEU A 196 9.78 -0.36 -14.01
C LEU A 196 10.11 -1.75 -14.57
N GLU A 197 9.45 -2.15 -15.67
CA GLU A 197 9.62 -3.49 -16.27
C GLU A 197 11.01 -3.69 -16.89
N ASN A 198 11.57 -2.64 -17.52
CA ASN A 198 12.91 -2.69 -18.11
C ASN A 198 14.02 -2.34 -17.11
N GLU A 199 13.68 -2.22 -15.81
CA GLU A 199 14.63 -1.89 -14.74
C GLU A 199 15.32 -0.52 -14.91
N ASN A 200 14.73 0.38 -15.71
CA ASN A 200 15.17 1.76 -15.90
C ASN A 200 14.63 2.66 -14.78
N TYR A 201 14.87 2.29 -13.54
CA TYR A 201 14.30 2.96 -12.36
C TYR A 201 14.69 4.44 -12.24
N GLU A 202 15.81 4.86 -12.84
CA GLU A 202 16.22 6.27 -12.91
C GLU A 202 15.24 7.18 -13.68
N GLU A 203 14.41 6.59 -14.54
CA GLU A 203 13.36 7.30 -15.30
C GLU A 203 12.03 7.37 -14.55
N PHE A 204 11.93 6.72 -13.39
CA PHE A 204 10.73 6.66 -12.57
C PHE A 204 10.90 7.51 -11.31
N LYS A 205 10.14 8.60 -11.20
CA LYS A 205 10.08 9.45 -10.03
C LYS A 205 9.21 8.80 -8.95
N ALA A 206 9.76 8.68 -7.75
CA ALA A 206 9.03 8.31 -6.54
C ALA A 206 9.62 9.12 -5.38
N ASP A 207 9.02 10.26 -5.10
CA ASP A 207 9.43 11.21 -4.08
C ASP A 207 8.38 11.28 -2.97
N GLY A 208 8.78 11.70 -1.78
CA GLY A 208 7.83 11.95 -0.71
C GLY A 208 8.36 11.68 0.69
N SER A 209 7.44 11.62 1.65
CA SER A 209 7.77 11.27 3.03
C SER A 209 6.67 10.44 3.66
N ILE A 210 7.07 9.49 4.50
CA ILE A 210 6.18 8.76 5.40
C ILE A 210 6.68 8.99 6.82
N ARG A 211 5.77 9.44 7.69
CA ARG A 211 6.00 9.59 9.12
C ARG A 211 5.02 8.72 9.87
N LEU A 212 5.54 7.93 10.80
CA LEU A 212 4.75 7.08 11.67
C LEU A 212 5.11 7.39 13.12
N GLN A 213 4.11 7.61 13.97
CA GLN A 213 4.31 7.99 15.37
C GLN A 213 3.46 7.13 16.28
N GLN A 214 4.05 6.72 17.40
CA GLN A 214 3.37 5.99 18.49
C GLN A 214 2.55 4.80 17.98
N PHE A 215 3.08 4.11 16.97
CA PHE A 215 2.40 3.02 16.32
C PHE A 215 2.50 1.75 17.15
N GLU A 216 1.36 1.13 17.40
CA GLU A 216 1.28 -0.12 18.14
C GLU A 216 0.55 -1.14 17.27
N PHE A 217 1.19 -2.28 17.07
CA PHE A 217 0.60 -3.40 16.36
C PHE A 217 0.69 -4.67 17.20
N LYS A 218 -0.46 -5.30 17.40
CA LYS A 218 -0.58 -6.58 18.09
C LYS A 218 -1.53 -7.47 17.31
N SER A 219 -1.09 -8.68 16.99
CA SER A 219 -1.92 -9.73 16.41
C SER A 219 -1.59 -11.09 17.04
N PRO A 220 -2.44 -12.11 16.87
CA PRO A 220 -2.15 -13.46 17.36
C PRO A 220 -1.00 -14.14 16.59
N ASP A 221 -0.67 -13.63 15.40
CA ASP A 221 0.32 -14.22 14.49
C ASP A 221 1.75 -13.76 14.77
N ILE A 222 1.94 -12.73 15.59
CA ILE A 222 3.27 -12.25 16.00
C ILE A 222 3.53 -12.57 17.47
N PRO A 223 4.73 -13.06 17.81
CA PRO A 223 5.01 -13.53 19.17
C PRO A 223 5.06 -12.38 20.20
N GLN A 224 5.47 -11.19 19.76
CA GLN A 224 5.59 -10.00 20.58
C GLN A 224 4.90 -8.82 19.88
N PRO A 225 4.21 -7.93 20.62
CA PRO A 225 3.68 -6.71 20.06
C PRO A 225 4.83 -5.83 19.55
N VAL A 226 4.56 -5.10 18.47
CA VAL A 226 5.50 -4.16 17.88
C VAL A 226 5.06 -2.75 18.25
N TYR A 227 5.94 -1.99 18.89
CA TYR A 227 5.74 -0.59 19.18
C TYR A 227 6.78 0.24 18.42
N ILE A 228 6.35 1.15 17.57
CA ILE A 228 7.20 2.10 16.86
C ILE A 228 6.91 3.48 17.43
N ASN A 229 7.86 4.01 18.19
CA ASN A 229 7.75 5.34 18.78
C ASN A 229 7.77 6.44 17.69
N SER A 230 8.72 6.35 16.77
CA SER A 230 8.87 7.27 15.63
C SER A 230 9.53 6.56 14.46
N THR A 231 9.03 6.82 13.26
CA THR A 231 9.71 6.52 11.99
C THR A 231 9.55 7.68 11.03
N VAL A 232 10.64 8.06 10.37
CA VAL A 232 10.65 9.06 9.30
C VAL A 232 11.40 8.47 8.11
N MET A 233 10.69 8.28 7.00
CA MET A 233 11.24 7.84 5.73
C MET A 233 11.06 8.94 4.69
N ASN A 234 12.15 9.33 4.03
CA ASN A 234 12.12 10.28 2.92
C ASN A 234 12.45 9.52 1.64
N PHE A 235 11.54 9.56 0.68
CA PHE A 235 11.64 8.88 -0.61
C PHE A 235 12.28 9.82 -1.62
N SER A 236 13.18 9.27 -2.42
CA SER A 236 13.73 9.88 -3.62
C SER A 236 13.75 8.83 -4.74
N PRO A 237 13.91 9.21 -6.02
CA PRO A 237 13.89 8.25 -7.12
C PRO A 237 14.99 7.18 -7.03
N GLN A 238 16.08 7.47 -6.31
CA GLN A 238 17.24 6.58 -6.21
C GLN A 238 17.24 5.74 -4.93
N TYR A 239 16.75 6.29 -3.82
CA TYR A 239 16.86 5.67 -2.50
C TYR A 239 15.79 6.19 -1.53
N ILE A 240 15.56 5.41 -0.47
CA ILE A 240 14.83 5.85 0.72
C ILE A 240 15.86 6.20 1.79
N GLU A 241 15.75 7.39 2.34
CA GLU A 241 16.45 7.75 3.57
C GLU A 241 15.58 7.38 4.77
N LEU A 242 16.08 6.48 5.60
CA LEU A 242 15.52 6.21 6.92
C LEU A 242 16.16 7.20 7.90
N GLU A 243 15.55 8.37 8.03
CA GLU A 243 16.04 9.44 8.88
C GLU A 243 15.92 9.09 10.37
N GLU A 244 14.86 8.36 10.71
CA GLU A 244 14.60 7.86 12.05
C GLU A 244 13.77 6.58 11.99
N PHE A 245 14.11 5.64 12.87
CA PHE A 245 13.28 4.51 13.23
C PHE A 245 13.63 4.16 14.67
N ASP A 246 12.67 4.30 15.57
CA ASP A 246 12.79 3.99 16.99
C ASP A 246 11.64 3.05 17.36
N ALA A 247 11.98 1.79 17.63
CA ALA A 247 11.02 0.74 17.86
C ALA A 247 11.39 -0.11 19.08
N THR A 248 10.38 -0.72 19.67
CA THR A 248 10.47 -1.72 20.72
C THR A 248 9.65 -2.93 20.32
N ILE A 249 10.26 -4.12 20.39
CA ILE A 249 9.59 -5.39 20.15
C ILE A 249 9.85 -6.26 21.38
N GLY A 250 8.80 -6.56 22.14
CA GLY A 250 8.92 -7.19 23.45
C GLY A 250 9.73 -6.30 24.40
N SER A 251 10.87 -6.80 24.89
CA SER A 251 11.83 -6.03 25.71
C SER A 251 13.01 -5.45 24.92
N SER A 252 13.08 -5.71 23.61
CA SER A 252 14.19 -5.29 22.75
C SER A 252 13.93 -3.91 22.14
N ASP A 253 14.88 -2.99 22.22
CA ASP A 253 14.83 -1.69 21.56
C ASP A 253 15.73 -1.62 20.33
N PHE A 254 15.28 -0.94 19.28
CA PHE A 254 16.00 -0.80 18.02
C PHE A 254 15.91 0.65 17.55
N GLN A 255 17.07 1.27 17.35
CA GLN A 255 17.18 2.53 16.65
C GLN A 255 17.95 2.33 15.34
N LEU A 256 17.30 2.63 14.21
CA LEU A 256 17.88 2.51 12.88
C LEU A 256 17.88 3.87 12.17
N LYS A 257 18.97 4.16 11.46
CA LYS A 257 19.07 5.28 10.52
C LYS A 257 19.93 4.89 9.34
N GLY A 258 19.69 5.45 8.16
CA GLY A 258 20.57 5.26 7.02
C GLY A 258 19.84 5.28 5.70
N ARG A 259 20.32 4.49 4.73
CA ARG A 259 19.85 4.53 3.35
C ARG A 259 19.48 3.14 2.86
N LEU A 260 18.32 3.06 2.22
CA LEU A 260 17.83 1.89 1.51
C LEU A 260 17.85 2.20 0.02
N ASP A 261 18.49 1.33 -0.75
CA ASP A 261 18.56 1.38 -2.20
C ASP A 261 17.68 0.26 -2.79
N ASN A 262 17.40 0.35 -4.09
CA ASN A 262 16.69 -0.69 -4.82
C ASN A 262 15.26 -0.98 -4.31
N PHE A 263 14.59 0.02 -3.72
CA PHE A 263 13.25 -0.14 -3.15
C PHE A 263 12.15 -0.26 -4.21
N LEU A 264 12.31 0.38 -5.39
CA LEU A 264 11.35 0.28 -6.49
C LEU A 264 11.21 -1.16 -7.01
N PRO A 265 12.30 -1.85 -7.41
CA PRO A 265 12.21 -3.27 -7.77
C PRO A 265 11.66 -4.13 -6.64
N PHE A 266 12.01 -3.88 -5.37
CA PHE A 266 11.48 -4.66 -4.24
C PHE A 266 9.95 -4.55 -4.10
N ILE A 267 9.37 -3.38 -4.40
CA ILE A 267 7.92 -3.15 -4.33
C ILE A 267 7.20 -3.70 -5.57
N PHE A 268 7.76 -3.46 -6.77
CA PHE A 268 7.07 -3.74 -8.04
C PHE A 268 7.43 -5.08 -8.69
N ASN A 269 8.56 -5.69 -8.32
CA ASN A 269 9.00 -6.99 -8.82
C ASN A 269 9.10 -8.00 -7.66
N LYS A 270 8.44 -9.15 -7.81
CA LYS A 270 8.44 -10.23 -6.80
C LYS A 270 9.83 -10.78 -6.49
N GLU A 271 10.78 -10.63 -7.40
CA GLU A 271 12.17 -11.07 -7.24
C GLU A 271 13.13 -9.93 -6.85
N GLY A 272 12.63 -8.70 -6.69
CA GLY A 272 13.44 -7.55 -6.31
C GLY A 272 14.04 -7.70 -4.92
N THR A 273 15.33 -7.40 -4.78
CA THR A 273 16.04 -7.36 -3.51
C THR A 273 16.19 -5.91 -3.05
N VAL A 274 15.79 -5.59 -1.82
CA VAL A 274 16.09 -4.29 -1.23
C VAL A 274 17.49 -4.32 -0.63
N SER A 275 18.30 -3.30 -0.88
CA SER A 275 19.64 -3.19 -0.31
C SER A 275 19.76 -1.95 0.57
N GLY A 276 20.77 -1.88 1.44
CA GLY A 276 20.88 -0.72 2.33
C GLY A 276 22.08 -0.76 3.26
N THR A 277 22.47 0.43 3.70
CA THR A 277 23.47 0.63 4.75
C THR A 277 22.81 1.40 5.89
N LEU A 278 22.81 0.79 7.07
CA LEU A 278 22.05 1.27 8.23
C LEU A 278 22.95 1.31 9.46
N ASP A 279 22.85 2.37 10.26
CA ASP A 279 23.36 2.40 11.62
C ASP A 279 22.32 1.75 12.53
N LEU A 280 22.70 0.66 13.21
CA LEU A 280 21.87 -0.04 14.18
C LEU A 280 22.38 0.24 15.59
N ASN A 281 21.55 0.88 16.40
CA ASN A 281 21.80 1.09 17.82
C ASN A 281 20.72 0.38 18.64
N SER A 282 21.12 -0.12 19.80
CA SER A 282 20.19 -0.73 20.76
C SER A 282 20.78 -0.68 22.17
N ASN A 283 19.92 -0.45 23.17
CA ASN A 283 20.31 -0.58 24.56
C ASN A 283 20.20 -2.03 25.04
N LEU A 284 19.17 -2.75 24.61
CA LEU A 284 18.90 -4.13 24.91
C LEU A 284 18.29 -4.85 23.70
N ILE A 285 18.86 -5.99 23.34
CA ILE A 285 18.22 -6.99 22.48
C ILE A 285 18.09 -8.28 23.29
N ASP A 286 16.88 -8.80 23.45
CA ASP A 286 16.61 -10.11 24.05
C ASP A 286 16.24 -11.10 22.94
N LEU A 287 17.24 -11.82 22.42
CA LEU A 287 17.03 -12.76 21.33
C LEU A 287 16.16 -13.95 21.74
N ASN A 288 16.05 -14.23 23.04
CA ASN A 288 15.23 -15.31 23.58
C ASN A 288 13.75 -15.12 23.25
N GLU A 289 13.28 -13.87 23.18
CA GLU A 289 11.87 -13.57 22.88
C GLU A 289 11.47 -13.93 21.44
N PHE A 290 12.47 -14.10 20.56
CA PHE A 290 12.27 -14.47 19.14
C PHE A 290 12.53 -15.95 18.87
N MET A 291 13.07 -16.68 19.85
CA MET A 291 13.26 -18.13 19.75
C MET A 291 11.93 -18.84 20.06
N THR A 292 10.95 -18.71 19.18
CA THR A 292 9.70 -19.48 19.28
C THR A 292 9.94 -20.92 18.85
N GLY A 293 10.48 -21.71 19.78
CA GLY A 293 10.64 -23.15 19.70
C GLY A 293 10.52 -23.76 21.11
N THR A 294 9.30 -24.20 21.46
CA THR A 294 8.97 -25.13 22.57
C THR A 294 9.44 -24.78 23.98
N GLU A 295 8.64 -23.97 24.69
CA GLU A 295 8.28 -24.32 26.08
C GLU A 295 7.02 -25.21 26.04
N GLU A 296 7.15 -26.42 25.48
CA GLU A 296 6.30 -27.52 25.97
C GLU A 296 6.99 -28.04 27.22
N GLU A 297 6.22 -28.20 28.30
CA GLU A 297 6.67 -28.80 29.56
C GLU A 297 7.48 -30.07 29.27
N VAL A 298 8.72 -30.08 29.76
CA VAL A 298 9.61 -31.23 29.71
C VAL A 298 8.96 -32.37 30.50
N VAL A 299 8.29 -33.29 29.80
CA VAL A 299 8.08 -34.64 30.32
C VAL A 299 9.36 -35.41 30.02
N GLU A 300 10.05 -35.84 31.06
CA GLU A 300 11.22 -36.70 30.97
C GLU A 300 10.92 -37.93 30.09
N GLU A 301 11.68 -38.13 29.00
CA GLU A 301 12.44 -39.35 28.72
C GLU A 301 13.22 -39.26 27.40
N THR A 302 14.55 -39.38 27.52
CA THR A 302 15.54 -40.01 26.62
C THR A 302 15.68 -39.63 25.12
N GLU A 303 16.94 -39.40 24.74
CA GLU A 303 17.53 -39.26 23.40
C GLU A 303 17.48 -37.87 22.72
N ASP A 304 18.40 -37.02 23.19
CA ASP A 304 19.38 -36.24 22.41
C ASP A 304 19.07 -36.03 20.91
N SER A 305 18.13 -35.14 20.60
CA SER A 305 18.21 -34.26 19.44
C SER A 305 17.36 -33.02 19.68
N VAL A 306 18.03 -31.92 20.06
CA VAL A 306 17.40 -30.60 20.02
C VAL A 306 17.20 -30.27 18.55
N VAL A 307 15.97 -30.31 18.05
CA VAL A 307 15.67 -29.79 16.72
C VAL A 307 15.85 -28.29 16.82
N LEU A 308 17.04 -27.79 16.47
CA LEU A 308 17.27 -26.36 16.35
C LEU A 308 16.32 -25.83 15.27
N SER A 309 15.28 -25.10 15.69
CA SER A 309 14.44 -24.35 14.77
C SER A 309 15.33 -23.37 14.02
N VAL A 310 15.49 -23.59 12.72
CA VAL A 310 16.30 -22.73 11.86
C VAL A 310 15.54 -21.42 11.66
N ILE A 311 16.10 -20.31 12.13
CA ILE A 311 15.54 -18.97 11.91
C ILE A 311 15.83 -18.61 10.46
N ALA A 312 14.87 -18.83 9.57
CA ALA A 312 15.02 -18.56 8.14
C ALA A 312 15.36 -17.09 7.88
N ILE A 313 16.46 -16.85 7.17
CA ILE A 313 16.88 -15.50 6.80
C ILE A 313 16.27 -15.14 5.45
N PRO A 314 15.62 -13.97 5.30
CA PRO A 314 15.08 -13.53 4.02
C PRO A 314 16.14 -13.45 2.92
N GLY A 315 15.85 -14.02 1.74
CA GLY A 315 16.73 -13.96 0.57
C GLY A 315 16.68 -12.67 -0.23
N ASN A 316 15.63 -11.87 -0.04
CA ASN A 316 15.33 -10.64 -0.80
C ASN A 316 15.77 -9.37 -0.07
N ILE A 317 16.72 -9.49 0.86
CA ILE A 317 17.29 -8.38 1.63
C ILE A 317 18.82 -8.42 1.55
N ASP A 318 19.43 -7.28 1.31
CA ASP A 318 20.87 -7.04 1.30
C ASP A 318 21.24 -5.83 2.16
N PHE A 319 21.29 -6.04 3.48
CA PHE A 319 21.55 -4.97 4.44
C PHE A 319 22.92 -5.11 5.09
N THR A 320 23.63 -3.97 5.18
CA THR A 320 24.83 -3.84 6.00
C THR A 320 24.53 -2.93 7.17
N PHE A 321 24.56 -3.48 8.37
CA PHE A 321 24.37 -2.76 9.62
C PHE A 321 25.69 -2.41 10.27
N GLN A 322 25.95 -1.13 10.46
CA GLN A 322 26.95 -0.66 11.41
C GLN A 322 26.34 -0.68 12.81
N SER A 323 26.69 -1.71 13.59
CA SER A 323 25.98 -2.05 14.82
C SER A 323 26.72 -1.54 16.05
N MET A 324 25.99 -0.94 16.99
CA MET A 324 26.42 -0.58 18.34
C MET A 324 25.33 -1.00 19.33
N LEU A 325 25.51 -2.17 19.93
CA LEU A 325 24.53 -2.81 20.80
C LEU A 325 25.09 -2.88 22.22
N LYS A 326 24.43 -2.27 23.18
CA LYS A 326 24.95 -2.20 24.56
C LYS A 326 24.81 -3.53 25.29
N LYS A 327 23.68 -4.22 25.12
CA LYS A 327 23.44 -5.51 25.74
C LYS A 327 22.61 -6.40 24.83
N ILE A 328 23.05 -7.65 24.67
CA ILE A 328 22.32 -8.69 23.96
C ILE A 328 22.21 -9.89 24.90
N LYS A 329 21.00 -10.43 25.06
CA LYS A 329 20.77 -11.68 25.78
C LYS A 329 20.49 -12.78 24.78
N TYR A 330 21.15 -13.92 24.97
CA TYR A 330 20.95 -15.11 24.16
C TYR A 330 21.15 -16.37 25.02
N ASP A 331 20.10 -17.15 25.19
CA ASP A 331 19.99 -18.26 26.15
C ASP A 331 20.47 -17.83 27.54
N LYS A 332 21.57 -18.40 28.04
CA LYS A 332 22.18 -18.08 29.34
C LYS A 332 23.35 -17.11 29.24
N ILE A 333 23.58 -16.56 28.06
CA ILE A 333 24.74 -15.73 27.75
C ILE A 333 24.31 -14.27 27.66
N ASP A 334 24.90 -13.45 28.52
CA ASP A 334 24.88 -11.99 28.40
C ASP A 334 26.10 -11.55 27.58
N ILE A 335 25.84 -10.83 26.50
CA ILE A 335 26.83 -10.18 25.65
C ILE A 335 26.69 -8.67 25.85
N ASP A 336 27.76 -8.01 26.27
CA ASP A 336 27.80 -6.58 26.50
C ASP A 336 28.67 -5.87 25.44
N ASN A 337 28.36 -4.60 25.15
CA ASN A 337 29.15 -3.71 24.30
C ASN A 337 29.55 -4.28 22.93
N MET A 338 28.59 -4.87 22.21
CA MET A 338 28.87 -5.40 20.88
C MET A 338 28.94 -4.27 19.85
N TYR A 339 30.03 -4.19 19.10
CA TYR A 339 30.16 -3.30 17.96
C TYR A 339 30.85 -3.95 16.76
N GLY A 340 30.43 -3.59 15.56
CA GLY A 340 31.00 -4.07 14.30
C GLY A 340 29.97 -4.11 13.17
N LEU A 341 30.25 -4.90 12.13
CA LEU A 341 29.37 -5.01 10.96
C LEU A 341 28.55 -6.30 11.00
N ILE A 342 27.25 -6.16 10.84
CA ILE A 342 26.33 -7.29 10.60
C ILE A 342 25.83 -7.14 9.16
N ILE A 343 26.02 -8.15 8.32
CA ILE A 343 25.59 -8.14 6.93
C ILE A 343 24.55 -9.23 6.75
N VAL A 344 23.37 -8.88 6.24
CA VAL A 344 22.28 -9.82 5.92
C VAL A 344 22.13 -9.87 4.42
N ARG A 345 22.40 -11.03 3.81
CA ARG A 345 22.32 -11.23 2.35
C ARG A 345 22.26 -12.72 2.02
N ASP A 346 21.57 -13.10 0.96
CA ASP A 346 21.62 -14.45 0.38
C ASP A 346 21.22 -15.57 1.38
N HIS A 347 20.26 -15.31 2.27
CA HIS A 347 19.87 -16.21 3.39
C HIS A 347 20.97 -16.40 4.45
N LYS A 348 21.86 -15.41 4.59
CA LYS A 348 23.00 -15.45 5.51
C LYS A 348 23.08 -14.20 6.37
N VAL A 349 23.58 -14.38 7.58
CA VAL A 349 24.02 -13.31 8.48
C VAL A 349 25.54 -13.46 8.64
N ILE A 350 26.28 -12.46 8.17
CA ILE A 350 27.73 -12.39 8.25
C ILE A 350 28.10 -11.36 9.32
N LEU A 351 28.82 -11.82 10.34
CA LEU A 351 29.39 -11.01 11.40
C LEU A 351 30.83 -10.66 11.03
N LYS A 352 31.13 -9.39 10.78
CA LYS A 352 32.45 -8.95 10.34
C LYS A 352 33.05 -7.96 11.33
N ASN A 353 34.24 -8.29 11.84
CA ASN A 353 34.98 -7.50 12.81
C ASN A 353 34.15 -7.14 14.06
N ILE A 354 33.35 -8.09 14.55
CA ILE A 354 32.59 -7.91 15.79
C ILE A 354 33.56 -7.91 16.96
N ASN A 355 33.44 -6.92 17.82
CA ASN A 355 34.04 -6.91 19.15
C ASN A 355 32.91 -6.91 20.17
N LEU A 356 33.05 -7.70 21.23
CA LEU A 356 32.05 -7.83 22.28
C LEU A 356 32.70 -8.22 23.60
N ASP A 357 32.00 -7.95 24.70
CA ASP A 357 32.34 -8.44 26.03
C ASP A 357 31.39 -9.59 26.41
N VAL A 358 31.94 -10.72 26.85
CA VAL A 358 31.17 -11.91 27.23
C VAL A 358 31.92 -12.69 28.30
N LEU A 359 31.19 -13.21 29.30
CA LEU A 359 31.77 -14.01 30.41
C LEU A 359 33.01 -13.34 31.07
N GLN A 360 32.97 -12.01 31.25
CA GLN A 360 34.06 -11.18 31.83
C GLN A 360 35.34 -11.09 30.96
N GLY A 361 35.30 -11.50 29.69
CA GLY A 361 36.38 -11.31 28.73
C GLY A 361 35.92 -10.53 27.51
N SER A 362 36.88 -9.95 26.77
CA SER A 362 36.62 -9.29 25.49
C SER A 362 37.02 -10.21 24.34
N VAL A 363 36.16 -10.31 23.34
CA VAL A 363 36.32 -11.19 22.18
C VAL A 363 36.21 -10.37 20.91
N ALA A 364 37.15 -10.57 19.99
CA ALA A 364 37.03 -10.12 18.60
C ALA A 364 36.74 -11.35 17.73
N LEU A 365 35.67 -11.31 16.94
CA LEU A 365 35.26 -12.43 16.10
C LEU A 365 34.78 -11.97 14.73
N SER A 366 34.81 -12.91 13.79
CA SER A 366 34.08 -12.84 12.54
C SER A 366 33.51 -14.22 12.27
N GLY A 367 32.28 -14.26 11.77
CA GLY A 367 31.52 -15.49 11.61
C GLY A 367 30.42 -15.34 10.59
N GLU A 368 29.78 -16.45 10.27
CA GLU A 368 28.70 -16.54 9.29
C GLU A 368 27.68 -17.55 9.82
N TYR A 369 26.40 -17.21 9.70
CA TYR A 369 25.26 -18.08 9.97
C TYR A 369 24.40 -18.16 8.71
N ASN A 370 24.07 -19.39 8.29
CA ASN A 370 23.36 -19.67 7.05
C ASN A 370 22.21 -20.62 7.32
N THR A 371 21.13 -20.49 6.56
CA THR A 371 19.95 -21.37 6.63
C THR A 371 19.69 -22.10 5.33
#